data_AF-A0A4C1X1T8-F1
#
_entry.id   AF-A0A4C1X1T8-F1
#
_cell.length_a   1.000
_cell.length_b   1.000
_cell.length_c   1.000
_cell.angle_alpha   90.00
_cell.angle_beta   90.00
_cell.angle_gamma   90.00
#
_symmetry.space_group_name_H-M   'P 1'
#
loop_
_entity.id
_entity.type
_entity.pdbx_description
1 polymer ?
#
loop_
_entity_poly.entity_id
_entity_poly.type
_entity_poly.pdbx_seq_one_letter_code
_entity_poly.pdbx_strand_id
1 'polypeptide(L)'
;MPTLEIDGKQYAQSIAICRYLGRKYRISGATPEEDLLIDQIVDFINDIRISLLYYLKQMLRMPDLEEKYVNIKKVVDKVVAIPQVKAYVDTAPEDEF
;
A
#
# COMPACT_ATOMS: atom_id res chain seq x y z
N MET A 1 -7.91 7.57 10.14
CA MET A 1 -7.07 8.45 9.31
C MET A 1 -5.63 8.34 9.82
N PRO A 2 -4.63 8.05 8.98
CA PRO A 2 -3.28 7.80 9.47
C PRO A 2 -2.50 9.09 9.73
N THR A 3 -1.83 9.13 10.87
CA THR A 3 -0.75 10.08 11.19
C THR A 3 0.48 9.29 11.62
N LEU A 4 1.67 9.79 11.26
CA LEU A 4 2.96 9.25 11.70
C LEU A 4 3.65 10.32 12.56
N GLU A 5 4.11 9.93 13.74
CA GLU A 5 4.88 10.81 14.63
C GLU A 5 6.35 10.43 14.62
N ILE A 6 7.24 11.40 14.39
CA ILE A 6 8.69 11.24 14.43
C ILE A 6 9.25 12.41 15.22
N ASP A 7 9.97 12.13 16.31
CA ASP A 7 10.59 13.14 17.18
C ASP A 7 9.61 14.25 17.63
N GLY A 8 8.38 13.85 17.98
CA GLY A 8 7.32 14.76 18.43
C GLY A 8 6.66 15.59 17.32
N LYS A 9 7.03 15.39 16.05
CA LYS A 9 6.37 16.03 14.89
C LYS A 9 5.43 15.07 14.20
N GLN A 10 4.23 15.54 13.89
CA GLN A 10 3.21 14.75 13.23
C GLN A 10 3.16 15.01 11.73
N TYR A 11 3.05 13.93 10.97
CA TYR A 11 2.93 13.89 9.52
C TYR A 11 1.63 13.17 9.14
N ALA A 12 0.88 13.76 8.20
CA ALA A 12 -0.36 13.19 7.67
C ALA A 12 -0.18 12.81 6.20
N GLN A 13 -1.25 12.30 5.58
CA GLN A 13 -1.31 11.78 4.21
C GLN A 13 -0.58 10.45 4.00
N SER A 14 -1.34 9.38 3.84
CA SER A 14 -0.82 8.01 3.75
C SER A 14 0.24 7.84 2.66
N ILE A 15 0.00 8.38 1.46
CA ILE A 15 0.94 8.24 0.33
C ILE A 15 2.24 9.01 0.59
N ALA A 16 2.15 10.21 1.17
CA ALA A 16 3.34 11.00 1.51
C ALA A 16 4.18 10.30 2.59
N ILE A 17 3.53 9.71 3.60
CA ILE A 17 4.18 8.92 4.64
C ILE A 17 4.88 7.70 4.02
N CYS A 18 4.18 6.92 3.18
CA CYS A 18 4.76 5.74 2.52
C CYS A 18 5.97 6.10 1.66
N ARG A 19 5.90 7.20 0.89
CA ARG A 19 7.02 7.68 0.06
C ARG A 19 8.23 8.07 0.91
N TYR A 20 8.01 8.76 2.03
CA TYR A 20 9.08 9.09 2.97
C TYR A 20 9.75 7.84 3.55
N LEU A 21 8.96 6.86 4.03
CA LEU A 21 9.50 5.61 4.57
C LEU A 21 10.20 4.80 3.48
N GLY A 22 9.67 4.81 2.25
CA GLY A 22 10.28 4.16 1.10
C GLY A 22 11.70 4.64 0.83
N ARG A 23 11.89 5.97 0.80
CA ARG A 23 13.21 6.60 0.67
C ARG A 23 14.10 6.32 1.88
N LYS A 24 13.56 6.43 3.10
CA LYS A 24 14.30 6.20 4.36
C LYS A 24 14.88 4.79 4.44
N TYR A 25 14.12 3.79 4.01
CA TYR A 25 14.53 2.37 4.04
C TYR A 25 15.07 1.85 2.71
N ARG A 26 15.29 2.73 1.73
CA ARG A 26 15.87 2.39 0.41
C ARG A 26 15.09 1.29 -0.32
N ILE A 27 13.76 1.34 -0.21
CA ILE A 27 12.82 0.54 -0.99
C ILE A 27 12.11 1.39 -2.06
N SER A 28 12.59 2.62 -2.26
CA SER A 28 12.31 3.43 -3.44
C SER A 28 13.41 3.19 -4.49
N GLY A 29 13.22 3.70 -5.71
CA GLY A 29 14.15 3.52 -6.82
C GLY A 29 15.55 4.08 -6.51
N ALA A 30 16.57 3.52 -7.17
CA ALA A 30 17.94 3.99 -7.05
C ALA A 30 18.17 5.32 -7.81
N THR A 31 17.31 5.64 -8.79
CA THR A 31 17.35 6.88 -9.56
C THR A 31 16.04 7.65 -9.47
N PRO A 32 16.05 8.97 -9.77
CA PRO A 32 14.82 9.76 -9.85
C PRO A 32 13.78 9.19 -10.82
N GLU A 33 14.23 8.56 -11.91
CA GLU A 33 13.35 7.94 -12.90
C GLU A 33 12.71 6.65 -12.36
N GLU A 34 13.45 5.83 -11.60
CA GLU A 34 12.88 4.67 -10.93
C GLU A 34 11.90 5.07 -9.82
N ASP A 35 12.21 6.13 -9.06
CA ASP A 35 11.28 6.73 -8.09
C ASP A 35 10.00 7.24 -8.78
N LEU A 36 10.13 7.89 -9.93
CA LEU A 36 8.99 8.36 -10.74
C LEU A 36 8.11 7.21 -11.23
N LEU A 37 8.71 6.08 -11.65
CA LEU A 37 7.95 4.90 -12.07
C LEU A 37 7.14 4.30 -10.90
N ILE A 38 7.72 4.27 -9.70
CA ILE A 38 7.01 3.83 -8.49
C ILE A 38 5.84 4.78 -8.20
N ASP A 39 6.07 6.09 -8.22
CA ASP A 39 5.04 7.11 -8.01
C ASP A 39 3.89 6.97 -9.02
N GLN A 40 4.20 6.79 -10.30
CA GLN A 40 3.19 6.59 -11.35
C GLN A 40 2.29 5.37 -11.07
N ILE A 41 2.87 4.26 -10.61
CA ILE A 41 2.10 3.04 -10.29
C ILE A 41 1.24 3.26 -9.04
N VAL A 42 1.79 3.89 -7.99
CA VAL A 42 1.06 4.17 -6.75
C VAL A 42 -0.12 5.09 -7.00
N ASP A 43 0.08 6.15 -7.77
CA ASP A 43 -0.97 7.12 -8.08
C ASP A 43 -2.04 6.50 -8.98
N PHE A 44 -1.67 5.67 -9.96
CA PHE A 44 -2.64 4.90 -10.75
C PHE A 44 -3.50 3.95 -9.88
N ILE A 45 -2.89 3.25 -8.92
CA ILE A 45 -3.62 2.40 -7.98
C ILE A 45 -4.52 3.25 -7.07
N ASN A 46 -4.06 4.41 -6.63
CA ASN A 46 -4.86 5.32 -5.81
C ASN A 46 -6.05 5.88 -6.58
N ASP A 47 -5.90 6.23 -7.85
CA ASP A 47 -6.98 6.67 -8.73
C ASP A 47 -8.00 5.55 -8.97
N ILE A 48 -7.52 4.31 -9.18
CA ILE A 48 -8.41 3.13 -9.18
C ILE A 48 -9.10 3.03 -7.84
N ARG A 49 -8.39 3.09 -6.71
CA ARG A 49 -8.97 2.95 -5.37
C ARG A 49 -10.06 4.00 -5.13
N ILE A 50 -9.85 5.24 -5.53
CA ILE A 50 -10.83 6.32 -5.39
C ILE A 50 -12.03 6.09 -6.31
N SER A 51 -11.78 5.76 -7.57
CA SER A 51 -12.83 5.46 -8.56
C SER A 51 -13.65 4.23 -8.18
N LEU A 52 -12.98 3.22 -7.64
CA LEU A 52 -13.49 1.93 -7.24
C LEU A 52 -14.13 1.97 -5.85
N LEU A 53 -13.69 2.80 -4.90
CA LEU A 53 -14.43 3.06 -3.65
C LEU A 53 -15.77 3.73 -3.94
N TYR A 54 -15.85 4.58 -4.96
CA TYR A 54 -17.11 5.17 -5.39
C TYR A 54 -18.04 4.13 -6.05
N TYR A 55 -17.48 3.17 -6.78
CA TYR A 55 -18.24 2.14 -7.51
C TYR A 55 -18.55 0.88 -6.67
N LEU A 56 -17.57 0.28 -5.99
CA LEU A 56 -17.69 -0.93 -5.15
C LEU A 56 -18.50 -0.71 -3.88
N LYS A 57 -18.38 0.44 -3.21
CA LYS A 57 -19.14 0.70 -1.97
C LYS A 57 -20.65 0.68 -2.22
N GLN A 58 -21.07 0.86 -3.47
CA GLN A 58 -22.47 0.79 -3.90
C GLN A 58 -22.85 -0.55 -4.56
N MET A 59 -21.90 -1.36 -5.03
CA MET A 59 -22.21 -2.48 -5.94
C MET A 59 -21.65 -3.86 -5.57
N LEU A 60 -20.50 -3.99 -4.91
CA LEU A 60 -19.73 -5.25 -4.95
C LEU A 60 -18.95 -5.51 -3.66
N ARG A 61 -19.60 -6.19 -2.71
CA ARG A 61 -18.91 -7.13 -1.81
C ARG A 61 -18.46 -8.34 -2.64
N MET A 62 -17.40 -8.19 -3.45
CA MET A 62 -16.82 -9.29 -4.24
C MET A 62 -15.69 -9.97 -3.45
N PRO A 63 -15.92 -11.17 -2.89
CA PRO A 63 -14.90 -11.90 -2.13
C PRO A 63 -13.81 -12.54 -3.01
N ASP A 64 -13.93 -12.48 -4.34
CA ASP A 64 -13.14 -13.23 -5.33
C ASP A 64 -12.11 -12.37 -6.11
N LEU A 65 -11.90 -11.13 -5.70
CA LEU A 65 -11.02 -10.19 -6.41
C LEU A 65 -9.57 -10.71 -6.53
N GLU A 66 -9.07 -11.39 -5.50
CA GLU A 66 -7.70 -11.93 -5.47
C GLU A 66 -7.47 -13.10 -6.45
N GLU A 67 -8.50 -13.90 -6.72
CA GLU A 67 -8.43 -14.98 -7.71
C GLU A 67 -8.43 -14.43 -9.14
N LYS A 68 -9.20 -13.37 -9.36
CA LYS A 68 -9.33 -12.73 -10.68
C LYS A 68 -8.06 -11.99 -11.10
N TYR A 69 -7.33 -11.40 -10.15
CA TYR A 69 -6.14 -10.60 -10.42
C TYR A 69 -4.87 -11.25 -9.86
N VAL A 70 -4.46 -12.35 -10.49
CA VAL A 70 -3.27 -13.15 -10.14
C VAL A 70 -1.99 -12.30 -9.96
N ASN A 71 -1.84 -11.21 -10.71
CA ASN A 71 -0.66 -10.34 -10.59
C ASN A 71 -0.66 -9.51 -9.31
N ILE A 72 -1.82 -9.12 -8.78
CA ILE A 72 -1.94 -8.42 -7.50
C ILE A 72 -1.58 -9.39 -6.36
N LYS A 73 -2.14 -10.61 -6.41
CA LYS A 73 -1.82 -11.67 -5.44
C LYS A 73 -0.32 -11.94 -5.34
N LYS A 74 0.38 -12.04 -6.48
CA LYS A 74 1.85 -12.20 -6.52
C LYS A 74 2.60 -11.09 -5.79
N VAL A 75 2.11 -9.85 -5.82
CA VAL A 75 2.75 -8.73 -5.12
C VAL A 75 2.53 -8.87 -3.61
N VAL A 76 1.30 -9.17 -3.19
CA VAL A 76 0.96 -9.40 -1.78
C VAL A 76 1.80 -10.54 -1.20
N ASP A 77 1.83 -11.69 -1.88
CA ASP A 77 2.60 -12.87 -1.45
C ASP A 77 4.10 -12.54 -1.28
N LYS A 78 4.68 -11.76 -2.21
CA LYS A 78 6.08 -11.35 -2.13
C LYS A 78 6.36 -10.43 -0.94
N VAL A 79 5.45 -9.51 -0.63
CA VAL A 79 5.61 -8.58 0.50
C VAL A 79 5.43 -9.31 1.83
N VAL A 80 4.43 -10.18 1.95
CA VAL A 80 4.18 -11.00 3.14
C VAL A 80 5.31 -12.02 3.36
N ALA A 81 6.01 -12.47 2.31
CA ALA A 81 7.16 -13.35 2.45
C ALA A 81 8.38 -12.69 3.12
N ILE A 82 8.43 -11.35 3.26
CA ILE A 82 9.52 -10.67 3.96
C ILE A 82 9.42 -11.00 5.45
N PRO A 83 10.46 -11.58 6.11
CA PRO A 83 10.34 -12.08 7.47
C PRO A 83 9.83 -11.07 8.51
N GLN A 84 10.27 -9.81 8.40
CA GLN A 84 9.86 -8.73 9.29
C GLN A 84 8.39 -8.33 9.07
N VAL A 85 7.94 -8.34 7.81
CA VAL A 85 6.54 -8.05 7.46
C VAL A 85 5.66 -9.20 7.90
N LYS A 86 6.07 -10.45 7.67
CA LYS A 86 5.36 -11.64 8.13
C LYS A 86 5.15 -11.62 9.64
N ALA A 87 6.21 -11.37 10.40
CA ALA A 87 6.13 -11.30 11.86
C ALA A 87 5.17 -10.19 12.34
N TYR A 88 5.13 -9.06 11.64
CA TYR A 88 4.15 -8.01 11.92
C TYR A 88 2.72 -8.46 11.61
N VAL A 89 2.47 -9.04 10.43
CA VAL A 89 1.15 -9.50 10.00
C VAL A 89 0.62 -10.60 10.94
N ASP A 90 1.46 -11.56 11.34
CA ASP A 90 1.08 -12.66 12.26
C ASP A 90 0.66 -12.16 13.66
N THR A 91 1.00 -10.92 14.03
CA THR A 91 0.68 -10.31 15.34
C THR A 91 -0.29 -9.14 15.25
N ALA A 92 -0.62 -8.69 14.03
CA ALA A 92 -1.53 -7.59 13.82
C ALA A 92 -2.98 -7.98 14.19
N PRO A 93 -3.79 -7.05 14.71
CA PRO A 93 -5.21 -7.31 14.91
C PRO A 93 -5.91 -7.63 13.59
N GLU A 94 -6.79 -8.63 13.60
CA GLU A 94 -7.70 -8.87 12.47
C GLU A 94 -8.69 -7.69 12.36
N ASP A 95 -9.00 -7.30 11.12
CA ASP A 95 -9.92 -6.22 10.81
C ASP A 95 -10.86 -6.66 9.68
N GLU A 96 -12.10 -6.17 9.70
CA GLU A 96 -13.15 -6.55 8.73
C GLU A 96 -13.24 -5.60 7.53
N PHE A 97 -12.38 -4.58 7.44
CA PHE A 97 -12.42 -3.54 6.40
C PHE A 97 -11.42 -3.75 5.25
#